data_AF-A0A2N3D9L8-F1
#
_entry.id   AF-A0A2N3D9L8-F1
#
_cell.length_a   1.000
_cell.length_b   1.000
_cell.length_c   1.000
_cell.angle_alpha   90.00
_cell.angle_beta   90.00
_cell.angle_gamma   90.00
#
_symmetry.space_group_name_H-M   'P 1'
#
loop_
_entity.id
_entity.type
_entity.pdbx_description
1 polymer ?
#
loop_
_entity_poly.entity_id
_entity_poly.type
_entity_poly.pdbx_seq_one_letter_code
_entity_poly.pdbx_strand_id
1 'polypeptide(L)'
;MGKDDPNLADVLATFEQRPGIMNELAAVMHERKPLVPFPACATCPASLWYLDQELACFCKVRKDDTWGGRAAAVRACAERETLLAPPDSDEQPLR
;
A
#
# COMPACT_ATOMS: atom_id res chain seq x y z
N MET A 1 -26.34 -4.27 -23.07
CA MET A 1 -25.49 -4.86 -22.01
C MET A 1 -24.09 -4.29 -22.16
N GLY A 2 -23.86 -3.07 -21.68
CA GLY A 2 -22.51 -2.55 -21.45
C GLY A 2 -22.38 -2.45 -19.94
N LYS A 3 -21.53 -3.28 -19.33
CA LYS A 3 -21.21 -3.15 -17.92
C LYS A 3 -20.26 -1.96 -17.80
N ASP A 4 -20.64 -0.99 -16.98
CA ASP A 4 -19.81 0.14 -16.59
C ASP A 4 -18.53 -0.40 -15.92
N ASP A 5 -17.44 -0.48 -16.69
CA ASP A 5 -16.12 -0.71 -16.12
C ASP A 5 -15.72 0.56 -15.37
N PRO A 6 -15.58 0.53 -14.04
CA PRO A 6 -15.21 1.71 -13.28
C PRO A 6 -13.83 2.19 -13.74
N ASN A 7 -13.75 3.46 -14.11
CA ASN A 7 -12.50 4.10 -14.51
C ASN A 7 -11.48 3.91 -13.37
N LEU A 8 -10.29 3.40 -13.72
CA LEU A 8 -9.18 3.19 -12.78
C LEU A 8 -8.89 4.44 -11.94
N ALA A 9 -9.06 5.63 -12.51
CA ALA A 9 -8.91 6.89 -11.79
C ALA A 9 -9.95 7.07 -10.68
N ASP A 10 -11.20 6.67 -10.91
CA ASP A 10 -12.29 6.78 -9.93
C ASP A 10 -12.10 5.76 -8.80
N VAL A 11 -11.66 4.55 -9.14
CA VAL A 11 -11.30 3.53 -8.14
C VAL A 11 -10.16 4.06 -7.26
N LEU A 12 -9.06 4.52 -7.85
CA LEU A 12 -7.91 5.06 -7.12
C LEU A 12 -8.27 6.26 -6.24
N ALA A 13 -9.11 7.17 -6.74
CA ALA A 13 -9.61 8.32 -5.98
C ALA A 13 -10.45 7.90 -4.76
N THR A 14 -11.15 6.76 -4.86
CA THR A 14 -11.94 6.21 -3.74
C THR A 14 -11.04 5.62 -2.64
N PHE A 15 -9.88 5.06 -2.99
CA PHE A 15 -8.93 4.47 -2.03
C PHE A 15 -8.12 5.51 -1.25
N GLU A 16 -7.74 6.62 -1.87
CA GLU A 16 -7.03 7.72 -1.19
C GLU A 16 -7.90 8.44 -0.14
N GLN A 17 -9.23 8.26 -0.18
CA GLN A 17 -10.19 8.99 0.67
C GLN A 17 -10.94 8.18 1.72
N ARG A 18 -10.67 6.87 1.92
CA ARG A 18 -11.37 6.07 2.95
C ARG A 18 -10.54 5.91 4.24
N PRO A 19 -10.60 6.87 5.19
CA PRO A 19 -10.11 6.62 6.54
C PRO A 19 -10.86 5.42 7.13
N GLY A 20 -10.12 4.41 7.57
CA GLY A 20 -10.71 3.17 8.10
C GLY A 20 -10.44 1.92 7.26
N ILE A 21 -9.80 2.03 6.08
CA ILE A 21 -9.43 0.85 5.30
C ILE A 21 -8.53 -0.13 6.08
N MET A 22 -7.73 0.37 7.02
CA MET A 22 -6.93 -0.46 7.93
C MET A 22 -7.79 -1.29 8.89
N ASN A 23 -8.96 -0.80 9.30
CA ASN A 23 -9.89 -1.56 10.16
C ASN A 23 -10.65 -2.61 9.34
N GLU A 24 -11.03 -2.28 8.10
CA GLU A 24 -11.62 -3.25 7.16
C GLU A 24 -10.59 -4.32 6.78
N LEU A 25 -9.33 -3.94 6.57
CA LEU A 25 -8.20 -4.85 6.36
C LEU A 25 -7.98 -5.75 7.56
N ALA A 26 -7.99 -5.20 8.77
CA ALA A 26 -7.88 -5.97 10.02
C ALA A 26 -9.06 -6.94 10.19
N ALA A 27 -10.28 -6.55 9.83
CA ALA A 27 -11.46 -7.42 9.87
C ALA A 27 -11.39 -8.55 8.84
N VAL A 28 -10.93 -8.28 7.61
CA VAL A 28 -10.70 -9.29 6.57
C VAL A 28 -9.55 -10.24 6.95
N MET A 29 -8.50 -9.72 7.58
CA MET A 29 -7.37 -10.51 8.08
C MET A 29 -7.74 -11.40 9.28
N HIS A 30 -8.76 -11.03 10.07
CA HIS A 30 -9.20 -11.83 11.22
C HIS A 30 -9.75 -13.20 10.82
N GLU A 31 -10.16 -13.37 9.56
CA GLU A 31 -10.65 -14.64 9.00
C GLU A 31 -9.70 -15.26 7.96
N ARG A 32 -8.70 -14.55 7.42
CA ARG A 32 -7.80 -15.08 6.37
C ARG A 32 -6.36 -14.58 6.45
N LYS A 33 -5.45 -15.55 6.54
CA LYS A 33 -4.00 -15.53 6.24
C LYS A 33 -3.16 -14.50 7.05
N PRO A 34 -2.33 -14.94 8.01
CA PRO A 34 -1.45 -14.03 8.73
C PRO A 34 -0.44 -13.38 7.77
N LEU A 35 -0.12 -12.09 7.98
CA LEU A 35 0.93 -11.35 7.27
C LEU A 35 2.31 -11.88 7.71
N VAL A 36 2.63 -13.11 7.34
CA VAL A 36 3.87 -13.80 7.72
C VAL A 36 4.58 -14.23 6.44
N PRO A 37 5.76 -13.63 6.13
CA PRO A 37 6.40 -12.55 6.87
C PRO A 37 5.67 -11.21 6.69
N PHE A 38 5.82 -10.30 7.66
CA PHE A 38 5.21 -8.97 7.62
C PHE A 38 5.84 -8.17 6.45
N PRO A 39 5.05 -7.77 5.44
CA PRO A 39 5.60 -7.08 4.27
C PRO A 39 5.92 -5.63 4.58
N ALA A 40 7.01 -5.11 4.01
CA ALA A 40 7.41 -3.71 4.12
C ALA A 40 6.29 -2.76 3.64
N CYS A 41 5.48 -3.20 2.67
CA CYS A 41 4.42 -2.38 2.13
C CYS A 41 3.24 -2.15 3.12
N ALA A 42 3.14 -2.91 4.21
CA ALA A 42 2.12 -2.69 5.25
C ALA A 42 2.27 -1.36 6.01
N THR A 43 3.43 -0.72 5.91
CA THR A 43 3.71 0.59 6.54
C THR A 43 4.22 1.62 5.53
N CYS A 44 4.09 1.35 4.22
CA CYS A 44 4.66 2.20 3.18
C CYS A 44 3.65 3.24 2.68
N PRO A 45 3.99 4.56 2.67
CA PRO A 45 3.13 5.60 2.10
C PRO A 45 2.85 5.44 0.60
N ALA A 46 3.75 4.78 -0.13
CA ALA A 46 3.58 4.46 -1.55
C ALA A 46 2.81 3.15 -1.81
N SER A 47 2.31 2.47 -0.77
CA SER A 47 1.50 1.28 -0.95
C SER A 47 0.08 1.61 -1.39
N LEU A 48 -0.48 0.72 -2.22
CA LEU A 48 -1.89 0.64 -2.51
C LEU A 48 -2.34 -0.80 -2.23
N TRP A 49 -3.28 -0.95 -1.31
CA TRP A 49 -3.87 -2.25 -0.97
C TRP A 49 -5.18 -2.42 -1.74
N TYR A 50 -5.37 -3.59 -2.35
CA TYR A 50 -6.58 -3.88 -3.11
C TYR A 50 -6.99 -5.34 -2.93
N LEU A 51 -8.28 -5.58 -3.11
CA LEU A 51 -8.89 -6.91 -3.06
C LEU A 51 -9.61 -7.16 -4.38
N ASP A 52 -9.05 -8.04 -5.20
CA ASP A 52 -9.71 -8.57 -6.40
C ASP A 52 -10.11 -10.03 -6.14
N GLN A 53 -9.19 -10.97 -6.34
CA GLN A 53 -9.35 -12.38 -5.95
C GLN A 53 -8.70 -12.71 -4.60
N GLU A 54 -7.60 -12.02 -4.30
CA GLU A 54 -6.91 -12.10 -3.03
C GLU A 54 -6.39 -10.72 -2.64
N LEU A 55 -6.09 -10.55 -1.35
CA LEU A 55 -5.51 -9.31 -0.85
C LEU A 55 -4.09 -9.17 -1.39
N ALA A 56 -3.81 -8.04 -2.04
CA ALA A 56 -2.52 -7.74 -2.62
C ALA A 56 -2.10 -6.29 -2.34
N CYS A 57 -0.81 -6.04 -2.53
CA CYS A 57 -0.17 -4.78 -2.20
C CYS A 57 0.71 -4.29 -3.35
N PHE A 58 0.21 -3.29 -4.06
CA PHE A 58 0.89 -2.64 -5.17
C PHE A 58 1.79 -1.49 -4.68
N CYS A 59 2.99 -1.37 -5.22
CA CYS A 59 3.88 -0.26 -4.94
C CYS A 59 3.80 0.81 -6.05
N LYS A 60 3.33 2.02 -5.71
CA LYS A 60 3.19 3.13 -6.67
C LYS A 60 4.51 3.57 -7.32
N VAL A 61 5.63 3.42 -6.60
CA VAL A 61 6.98 3.77 -7.11
C VAL A 61 7.50 2.72 -8.08
N ARG A 62 7.45 1.44 -7.69
CA ARG A 62 7.96 0.31 -8.48
C ARG A 62 7.02 -0.13 -9.60
N LYS A 63 5.74 0.26 -9.49
CA LYS A 63 4.64 -0.12 -10.38
C LYS A 63 4.45 -1.64 -10.48
N ASP A 64 4.58 -2.34 -9.36
CA ASP A 64 4.46 -3.80 -9.26
C ASP A 64 3.95 -4.23 -7.88
N ASP A 65 3.47 -5.48 -7.79
CA ASP A 65 3.01 -6.10 -6.55
C ASP A 65 4.20 -6.51 -5.67
N THR A 66 4.13 -6.14 -4.40
CA THR A 66 5.18 -6.39 -3.40
C THR A 66 4.77 -7.35 -2.30
N TRP A 67 3.50 -7.76 -2.31
CA TRP A 67 2.94 -8.78 -1.43
C TRP A 67 1.56 -9.24 -1.94
N GLY A 68 1.22 -10.51 -1.71
CA GLY A 68 -0.05 -11.12 -2.11
C GLY A 68 -0.05 -11.58 -3.56
N GLY A 69 -1.08 -12.29 -4.00
CA GLY A 69 -1.10 -12.79 -5.37
C GLY A 69 -0.03 -13.87 -5.60
N ARG A 70 0.77 -13.62 -6.64
CA ARG A 70 1.98 -14.37 -6.99
C ARG A 70 3.27 -13.73 -6.43
N ALA A 71 3.19 -12.58 -5.76
CA ALA A 71 4.35 -11.83 -5.30
C ALA A 71 4.82 -12.31 -3.91
N ALA A 72 6.12 -12.59 -3.81
CA ALA A 72 6.75 -12.84 -2.51
C ALA A 72 6.79 -11.55 -1.69
N ALA A 73 6.60 -11.69 -0.38
CA ALA A 73 6.66 -10.58 0.56
C ALA A 73 8.01 -9.86 0.51
N VAL A 74 8.02 -8.62 0.03
CA VAL A 74 9.18 -7.73 0.16
C VAL A 74 9.27 -7.30 1.62
N ARG A 75 10.38 -7.63 2.29
CA ARG A 75 10.58 -7.37 3.74
C ARG A 75 11.40 -6.12 4.04
N ALA A 76 12.25 -5.70 3.10
CA ALA A 76 13.07 -4.50 3.18
C ALA A 76 12.95 -3.75 1.86
N CYS A 77 12.72 -2.44 1.92
CA CYS A 77 12.48 -1.60 0.74
C CYS A 77 13.06 -0.20 0.97
N ALA A 78 14.10 0.17 0.22
CA ALA A 78 14.77 1.47 0.38
C ALA A 78 13.79 2.64 0.16
N GLU A 79 12.94 2.56 -0.86
CA GLU A 79 11.91 3.57 -1.14
C GLU A 79 10.96 3.80 0.04
N ARG A 80 10.64 2.73 0.80
CA ARG A 80 9.84 2.87 2.02
C ARG A 80 10.59 3.67 3.06
N GLU A 81 11.87 3.36 3.29
CA GLU A 81 12.68 4.09 4.28
C GLU A 81 12.81 5.56 3.90
N THR A 82 13.04 5.87 2.61
CA THR A 82 13.12 7.24 2.11
C THR A 82 11.81 8.00 2.30
N LEU A 83 10.66 7.37 2.06
CA LEU A 83 9.35 8.00 2.24
C LEU A 83 8.93 8.15 3.71
N LEU A 84 9.51 7.37 4.62
CA LEU A 84 9.29 7.47 6.06
C LEU A 84 10.30 8.37 6.75
N ALA A 85 11.40 8.72 6.07
CA ALA A 85 12.36 9.67 6.60
C ALA A 85 11.65 11.03 6.83
N PRO A 86 11.86 11.66 7.99
CA PRO A 86 11.37 13.01 8.19
C PRO A 86 11.96 13.93 7.11
N PRO A 87 11.20 14.93 6.60
CA PRO A 87 11.80 15.97 5.77
C PRO A 87 12.92 16.60 6.60
N ASP A 88 14.13 16.65 6.05
CA ASP A 88 15.35 17.04 6.78
C ASP A 88 15.09 18.27 7.68
N SER A 89 15.06 18.02 8.98
CA SER A 89 15.34 19.05 9.98
C SER A 89 16.85 19.29 9.92
N ASP A 90 17.35 20.04 8.94
CA ASP A 90 18.54 20.91 9.05
C ASP A 90 19.01 21.41 7.68
N GLU A 91 18.65 22.66 7.36
CA GLU A 91 19.57 23.66 6.81
C GLU A 91 19.00 25.05 7.18
N GLN A 92 19.07 25.41 8.46
CA GLN A 92 19.18 26.84 8.79
C GLN A 92 20.65 27.21 8.63
N PRO A 93 21.01 28.12 7.70
CA PRO A 93 22.36 28.67 7.71
C PRO A 93 22.52 29.44 9.01
N LEU A 94 23.53 29.06 9.81
CA LEU A 94 24.07 29.92 10.85
C LEU A 94 24.42 31.27 10.21
N ARG A 95 23.59 32.28 10.47
CA ARG A 95 23.88 33.69 10.25
C ARG A 95 23.63 34.46 11.53
#